data_AF-A0A7K6T290-F1
#
_entry.id   AF-A0A7K6T290-F1
#
_cell.length_a   1.000
_cell.length_b   1.000
_cell.length_c   1.000
_cell.angle_alpha   90.00
_cell.angle_beta   90.00
_cell.angle_gamma   90.00
#
_symmetry.space_group_name_H-M   'P 1'
#
loop_
_entity.id
_entity.type
_entity.pdbx_description
1 polymer ?
#
loop_
_entity_poly.entity_id
_entity_poly.type
_entity_poly.pdbx_seq_one_letter_code
_entity_poly.pdbx_strand_id
1 'polypeptide(L)'
;SEGGDAPCITSAGFQFLLLDTPAQLWYFILQYLQGAEARGMDLVEILSFLFQLSFSTLGKDYSTEAMSESLLTFLQHLREFGLVFQRKRKSRRFYPTRLAIALASGTSGCPPEPDARGFVIVETNYRIYAYTDSELQVALIALFSELLYRFPNLVVAQVTRDSVQAAIANGITADQIIHFLRTRAHPVMAKQSPVLPPTITDQIRLWELERDRLRFTEGVLYNQFLSPGDFALLRDQARALGVLLFEHPARRLLVVTPGGHPDVRRFWKRQKHN
;
A
#
# COMPACT_ATOMS: atom_id res chain seq x y z
N SER A 1 -21.74 17.96 21.56
CA SER A 1 -21.81 16.53 21.18
C SER A 1 -20.68 16.25 20.22
N GLU A 2 -19.49 15.94 20.75
CA GLU A 2 -18.30 15.63 19.95
C GLU A 2 -18.45 14.20 19.41
N GLY A 3 -19.02 14.09 18.20
CA GLY A 3 -18.94 12.88 17.40
C GLY A 3 -17.53 12.74 16.85
N GLY A 4 -16.61 12.23 17.67
CA GLY A 4 -15.34 11.73 17.18
C GLY A 4 -15.62 10.49 16.34
N ASP A 5 -15.67 10.66 15.02
CA ASP A 5 -15.79 9.56 14.09
C ASP A 5 -14.65 8.56 14.36
N ALA A 6 -14.94 7.27 14.35
CA ALA A 6 -13.93 6.26 14.64
C ALA A 6 -12.79 6.39 13.61
N PRO A 7 -11.51 6.27 14.01
CA PRO A 7 -10.40 6.39 13.08
C PRO A 7 -10.57 5.39 11.92
N CYS A 8 -10.66 5.89 10.70
CA CYS A 8 -10.84 5.09 9.50
C CYS A 8 -9.49 4.76 8.84
N ILE A 9 -9.40 3.59 8.22
CA ILE A 9 -8.19 3.16 7.50
C ILE A 9 -8.25 3.74 6.09
N THR A 10 -7.19 4.45 5.70
CA THR A 10 -7.04 5.00 4.34
C THR A 10 -6.54 3.93 3.37
N SER A 11 -6.53 4.23 2.07
CA SER A 11 -5.95 3.35 1.06
C SER A 11 -4.51 2.94 1.39
N ALA A 12 -3.66 3.89 1.80
CA ALA A 12 -2.30 3.61 2.23
C ALA A 12 -2.23 2.67 3.45
N GLY A 13 -3.19 2.77 4.38
CA GLY A 13 -3.30 1.86 5.52
C GLY A 13 -3.64 0.44 5.11
N PHE A 14 -4.55 0.25 4.14
CA PHE A 14 -4.86 -1.07 3.59
C PHE A 14 -3.67 -1.68 2.85
N GLN A 15 -2.94 -0.86 2.08
CA GLN A 15 -1.70 -1.31 1.41
C GLN A 15 -0.67 -1.79 2.43
N PHE A 16 -0.48 -1.03 3.52
CA PHE A 16 0.42 -1.38 4.61
C PHE A 16 0.07 -2.74 5.23
N LEU A 17 -1.21 -3.00 5.50
CA LEU A 17 -1.67 -4.24 6.13
C LEU A 17 -1.39 -5.51 5.30
N LEU A 18 -1.25 -5.38 3.98
CA LEU A 18 -0.98 -6.49 3.06
C LEU A 18 0.51 -6.75 2.82
N LEU A 19 1.39 -5.87 3.28
CA LEU A 19 2.83 -6.06 3.22
C LEU A 19 3.30 -7.25 4.08
N ASP A 20 4.50 -7.74 3.81
CA ASP A 20 5.18 -8.69 4.67
C ASP A 20 5.58 -8.07 6.01
N THR A 21 5.64 -8.89 7.06
CA THR A 21 5.93 -8.42 8.43
C THR A 21 7.22 -7.58 8.52
N PRO A 22 8.35 -7.97 7.88
CA PRO A 22 9.55 -7.15 7.86
C PRO A 22 9.37 -5.79 7.18
N ALA A 23 8.71 -5.73 6.01
CA ALA A 23 8.46 -4.47 5.32
C ALA A 23 7.50 -3.55 6.08
N GLN A 24 6.46 -4.10 6.72
CA GLN A 24 5.57 -3.35 7.60
C GLN A 24 6.37 -2.68 8.72
N LEU A 25 7.23 -3.45 9.37
CA LEU A 25 8.04 -2.95 10.47
C LEU A 25 9.02 -1.87 10.01
N TRP A 26 9.69 -2.07 8.87
CA TRP A 26 10.59 -1.07 8.30
C TRP A 26 9.86 0.23 7.92
N TYR A 27 8.73 0.12 7.23
CA TYR A 27 7.91 1.28 6.87
C TYR A 27 7.51 2.07 8.13
N PHE A 28 7.08 1.35 9.16
CA PHE A 28 6.68 1.95 10.43
C PHE A 28 7.85 2.63 11.16
N ILE A 29 9.02 1.98 11.22
CA ILE A 29 10.23 2.57 11.81
C ILE A 29 10.68 3.81 11.04
N LEU A 30 10.64 3.80 9.70
CA LEU A 30 11.00 4.96 8.90
C LEU A 30 10.07 6.16 9.17
N GLN A 31 8.76 5.92 9.25
CA GLN A 31 7.80 6.97 9.62
C GLN A 31 8.02 7.46 11.06
N TYR A 32 8.39 6.57 11.98
CA TYR A 32 8.74 6.94 13.34
C TYR A 32 9.98 7.85 13.39
N LEU A 33 11.03 7.51 12.63
CA LEU A 33 12.28 8.28 12.56
C LEU A 33 12.06 9.67 11.95
N GLN A 34 11.24 9.79 10.90
CA GLN A 34 10.87 11.09 10.31
C GLN A 34 10.16 12.00 11.31
N GLY A 35 9.35 11.43 12.22
CA GLY A 35 8.69 12.15 13.30
C GLY A 35 9.50 12.26 14.59
N ALA A 36 10.73 11.76 14.66
CA ALA A 36 11.53 11.75 15.88
C ALA A 36 12.11 13.13 16.21
N GLU A 37 12.56 13.87 15.19
CA GLU A 37 13.14 15.21 15.33
C GLU A 37 12.10 16.21 15.87
N ALA A 38 10.86 16.14 15.37
CA ALA A 38 9.74 16.96 15.86
C ALA A 38 9.38 16.69 17.34
N ARG A 39 9.77 15.54 17.88
CA ARG A 39 9.56 15.17 19.30
C ARG A 39 10.75 15.50 20.19
N GLY A 40 11.80 16.12 19.63
CA GLY A 40 13.01 16.49 20.38
C GLY A 40 13.91 15.29 20.73
N MET A 41 13.80 14.17 20.00
CA MET A 41 14.71 13.03 20.17
C MET A 41 15.88 13.15 19.19
N ASP A 42 17.10 12.84 19.66
CA ASP A 42 18.27 12.80 18.78
C ASP A 42 18.20 11.61 17.81
N LEU A 43 18.20 11.92 16.51
CA LEU A 43 18.12 10.92 15.45
C LEU A 43 19.37 10.04 15.41
N VAL A 44 20.55 10.60 15.71
CA VAL A 44 21.82 9.87 15.63
C VAL A 44 21.90 8.81 16.72
N GLU A 45 21.53 9.14 17.96
CA GLU A 45 21.41 8.17 19.06
C GLU A 45 20.40 7.06 18.75
N ILE A 46 19.20 7.40 18.27
CA ILE A 46 18.15 6.41 17.96
C ILE A 46 18.62 5.45 16.86
N LEU A 47 19.19 5.98 15.79
CA LEU A 47 19.64 5.17 14.66
C LEU A 47 20.81 4.27 15.05
N SER A 48 21.76 4.80 15.84
CA SER A 48 22.87 4.02 16.39
C SER A 48 22.37 2.88 17.26
N PHE A 49 21.37 3.12 18.11
CA PHE A 49 20.76 2.08 18.92
C PHE A 49 20.01 1.03 18.09
N LEU A 50 19.32 1.43 17.01
CA LEU A 50 18.63 0.50 16.12
C LEU A 50 19.63 -0.42 15.41
N PHE A 51 20.77 0.10 14.95
CA PHE A 51 21.87 -0.72 14.43
C PHE A 51 22.52 -1.58 15.52
N GLN A 52 22.64 -1.12 16.76
CA GLN A 52 23.14 -1.95 17.86
C GLN A 52 22.18 -3.10 18.20
N LEU A 53 20.87 -2.84 18.19
CA LEU A 53 19.82 -3.84 18.36
C LEU A 53 19.92 -4.92 17.28
N SER A 54 20.40 -4.54 16.10
CA SER A 54 20.58 -5.42 14.95
C SER A 54 21.62 -6.53 15.18
N PHE A 55 22.66 -6.24 15.96
CA PHE A 55 23.70 -7.20 16.32
C PHE A 55 23.40 -7.92 17.63
N SER A 56 22.22 -7.70 18.21
CA SER A 56 21.85 -8.30 19.48
C SER A 56 21.40 -9.75 19.31
N THR A 57 21.80 -10.61 20.24
CA THR A 57 21.48 -12.04 20.19
C THR A 57 20.20 -12.34 20.96
N LEU A 58 19.33 -13.16 20.38
CA LEU A 58 18.10 -13.63 21.03
C LEU A 58 18.44 -14.30 22.38
N GLY A 59 17.69 -13.95 23.42
CA GLY A 59 17.80 -14.60 24.74
C GLY A 59 18.91 -14.04 25.65
N LYS A 60 19.73 -13.10 25.18
CA LYS A 60 20.64 -12.34 26.06
C LYS A 60 19.99 -11.06 26.57
N ASP A 61 20.30 -10.70 27.81
CA ASP A 61 19.90 -9.42 28.40
C ASP A 61 20.93 -8.33 28.14
N TYR A 62 20.43 -7.12 27.93
CA TYR A 62 21.23 -5.91 27.70
C TYR A 62 20.86 -4.86 28.74
N SER A 63 21.87 -4.17 29.29
CA SER A 63 21.70 -3.13 30.31
C SER A 63 21.25 -1.80 29.70
N THR A 64 20.37 -1.08 30.41
CA THR A 64 19.90 0.27 30.04
C THR A 64 20.60 1.38 30.83
N GLU A 65 21.61 1.06 31.66
CA GLU A 65 22.22 2.01 32.60
C GLU A 65 23.01 3.15 31.93
N ALA A 66 23.50 2.93 30.70
CA ALA A 66 24.25 3.92 29.94
C ALA A 66 23.40 4.70 28.91
N MET A 67 22.07 4.53 28.92
CA MET A 67 21.18 5.14 27.92
C MET A 67 20.71 6.54 28.35
N SER A 68 20.64 7.45 27.39
CA SER A 68 20.04 8.78 27.53
C SER A 68 18.52 8.69 27.77
N GLU A 69 17.92 9.78 28.27
CA GLU A 69 16.47 9.85 28.53
C GLU A 69 15.64 9.71 27.23
N SER A 70 16.16 10.23 26.11
CA SER A 70 15.64 10.03 24.75
C SER A 70 15.60 8.54 24.38
N LEU A 71 16.71 7.83 24.59
CA LEU A 71 16.81 6.39 24.31
C LEU A 71 15.92 5.54 25.22
N LEU A 72 15.77 5.92 26.50
CA LEU A 72 14.84 5.23 27.40
C LEU A 72 13.38 5.40 26.96
N THR A 73 13.01 6.58 26.45
CA THR A 73 11.68 6.83 25.87
C THR A 73 11.49 6.02 24.59
N PHE A 74 12.48 6.00 23.71
CA PHE A 74 12.46 5.17 22.50
C PHE A 74 12.34 3.67 22.84
N LEU A 75 13.04 3.20 23.86
CA LEU A 75 12.97 1.82 24.33
C LEU A 75 11.56 1.44 24.84
N GLN A 76 10.84 2.38 25.47
CA GLN A 76 9.44 2.16 25.82
C GLN A 76 8.56 2.03 24.58
N HIS A 77 8.78 2.84 23.55
CA HIS A 77 8.04 2.70 22.29
C HIS A 77 8.33 1.36 21.61
N LEU A 78 9.60 0.94 21.54
CA LEU A 78 9.99 -0.38 21.03
C LEU A 78 9.36 -1.53 21.82
N ARG A 79 9.14 -1.35 23.12
CA ARG A 79 8.43 -2.31 23.96
C ARG A 79 6.95 -2.39 23.62
N GLU A 80 6.27 -1.26 23.44
CA GLU A 80 4.86 -1.24 23.03
C GLU A 80 4.68 -1.79 21.59
N PHE A 81 5.68 -1.65 20.71
CA PHE A 81 5.70 -2.30 19.38
C PHE A 81 6.04 -3.79 19.44
N GLY A 82 6.49 -4.31 20.59
CA GLY A 82 6.90 -5.70 20.73
C GLY A 82 8.26 -6.03 20.12
N LEU A 83 9.09 -5.04 19.78
CA LEU A 83 10.46 -5.24 19.31
C LEU A 83 11.40 -5.62 20.43
N VAL A 84 11.13 -5.10 21.63
CA VAL A 84 11.93 -5.36 22.82
C VAL A 84 11.02 -5.83 23.95
N PHE A 85 11.46 -6.85 24.67
CA PHE A 85 10.80 -7.30 25.89
C PHE A 85 11.46 -6.68 27.12
N GLN A 86 10.65 -6.06 27.97
CA GLN A 86 11.04 -5.70 29.34
C GLN A 86 9.99 -6.21 30.31
N ARG A 87 10.43 -6.93 31.34
CA ARG A 87 9.54 -7.47 32.39
C ARG A 87 8.80 -6.37 33.16
N LYS A 88 9.42 -5.20 33.35
CA LYS A 88 8.84 -4.01 34.00
C LYS A 88 9.24 -2.77 33.22
N ARG A 89 8.40 -1.73 33.20
CA ARG A 89 8.72 -0.44 32.53
C ARG A 89 10.04 0.17 33.00
N LYS A 90 10.35 0.08 34.30
CA LYS A 90 11.60 0.59 34.89
C LYS A 90 12.70 -0.46 35.03
N SER A 91 12.60 -1.59 34.30
CA SER A 91 13.63 -2.61 34.32
C SER A 91 14.93 -2.07 33.74
N ARG A 92 16.06 -2.31 34.42
CA ARG A 92 17.39 -1.93 33.90
C ARG A 92 17.91 -2.85 32.81
N ARG A 93 17.14 -3.88 32.46
CA ARG A 93 17.49 -4.91 31.47
C ARG A 93 16.38 -5.09 30.46
N PHE A 94 16.76 -5.28 29.21
CA PHE A 94 15.86 -5.57 28.11
C PHE A 94 16.34 -6.78 27.29
N TYR A 95 15.40 -7.42 26.60
CA TYR A 95 15.64 -8.59 25.74
C TYR A 95 15.15 -8.28 24.32
N PRO A 96 15.99 -8.38 23.29
CA PRO A 96 15.55 -8.29 21.91
C PRO A 96 14.58 -9.43 21.57
N THR A 97 13.51 -9.12 20.85
CA THR A 97 12.60 -10.12 20.29
C THR A 97 13.06 -10.58 18.91
N ARG A 98 12.44 -11.64 18.38
CA ARG A 98 12.67 -12.10 17.01
C ARG A 98 12.32 -11.03 15.97
N LEU A 99 11.32 -10.19 16.23
CA LEU A 99 10.95 -9.08 15.34
C LEU A 99 12.08 -8.07 15.18
N ALA A 100 12.80 -7.76 16.26
CA ALA A 100 13.94 -6.84 16.21
C ALA A 100 15.11 -7.41 15.40
N ILE A 101 15.34 -8.73 15.52
CA ILE A 101 16.38 -9.43 14.75
C ILE A 101 15.98 -9.56 13.28
N ALA A 102 14.68 -9.78 12.99
CA ALA A 102 14.15 -9.83 11.64
C ALA A 102 14.24 -8.47 10.92
N LEU A 103 14.00 -7.37 11.65
CA LEU A 103 14.21 -6.01 11.13
C LEU A 103 15.66 -5.82 10.65
N ALA A 104 16.59 -6.23 11.50
CA ALA A 104 18.02 -6.09 11.35
C ALA A 104 18.65 -6.93 10.23
N SER A 105 18.17 -8.16 10.06
CA SER A 105 18.76 -9.11 9.14
C SER A 105 18.39 -8.85 7.67
N GLY A 106 17.50 -7.87 7.41
CA GLY A 106 16.88 -7.69 6.11
C GLY A 106 16.11 -8.94 5.66
N THR A 107 15.49 -8.87 4.49
CA THR A 107 14.62 -9.91 3.91
C THR A 107 15.32 -11.26 3.61
N SER A 108 16.57 -11.47 4.04
CA SER A 108 17.46 -12.50 3.50
C SER A 108 18.04 -13.46 4.55
N GLY A 109 17.83 -13.23 5.86
CA GLY A 109 18.72 -13.79 6.88
C GLY A 109 18.13 -14.62 8.03
N CYS A 110 16.80 -14.78 8.18
CA CYS A 110 16.23 -15.45 9.36
C CYS A 110 15.40 -16.68 8.97
N PRO A 111 15.56 -17.83 9.66
CA PRO A 111 14.65 -18.95 9.50
C PRO A 111 13.21 -18.51 9.86
N PRO A 112 12.20 -18.93 9.08
CA PRO A 112 10.82 -18.53 9.33
C PRO A 112 10.39 -18.94 10.74
N GLU A 113 9.63 -18.09 11.42
CA GLU A 113 8.84 -18.47 12.60
C GLU A 113 8.14 -19.82 12.34
N PRO A 114 7.92 -20.68 13.35
CA PRO A 114 7.09 -21.87 13.17
C PRO A 114 5.67 -21.53 12.65
N ASP A 115 5.18 -20.31 12.94
CA ASP A 115 3.95 -19.68 12.44
C ASP A 115 4.12 -18.91 11.11
N ALA A 116 5.34 -18.79 10.59
CA ALA A 116 5.62 -18.25 9.26
C ALA A 116 5.59 -19.34 8.17
N ARG A 117 5.21 -20.57 8.53
CA ARG A 117 4.69 -21.51 7.54
C ARG A 117 3.46 -20.85 6.95
N GLY A 118 3.48 -20.56 5.65
CA GLY A 118 2.30 -19.99 5.02
C GLY A 118 1.07 -20.86 5.33
N PHE A 119 -0.07 -20.21 5.47
CA PHE A 119 -1.29 -20.85 5.94
C PHE A 119 -2.38 -20.84 4.87
N VAL A 120 -2.12 -20.22 3.72
CA VAL A 120 -3.11 -20.00 2.68
C VAL A 120 -2.93 -21.00 1.54
N ILE A 121 -3.99 -21.69 1.16
CA ILE A 121 -4.08 -22.49 -0.07
C ILE A 121 -5.12 -21.85 -0.97
N VAL A 122 -4.80 -21.68 -2.25
CA VAL A 122 -5.73 -21.15 -3.25
C VAL A 122 -5.93 -22.17 -4.36
N GLU A 123 -7.19 -22.46 -4.68
CA GLU A 123 -7.60 -23.42 -5.72
C GLU A 123 -8.13 -22.70 -6.98
N THR A 124 -8.13 -23.41 -8.11
CA THR A 124 -8.58 -22.89 -9.42
C THR A 124 -10.06 -22.51 -9.50
N ASN A 125 -10.85 -22.88 -8.50
CA ASN A 125 -12.26 -22.53 -8.32
C ASN A 125 -12.46 -21.19 -7.56
N TYR A 126 -11.39 -20.40 -7.39
CA TYR A 126 -11.37 -19.13 -6.65
C TYR A 126 -11.61 -19.25 -5.14
N ARG A 127 -11.51 -20.47 -4.57
CA ARG A 127 -11.58 -20.67 -3.12
C ARG A 127 -10.21 -20.53 -2.47
N ILE A 128 -10.21 -19.86 -1.33
CA ILE A 128 -9.09 -19.69 -0.42
C ILE A 128 -9.37 -20.51 0.83
N TYR A 129 -8.44 -21.38 1.19
CA TYR A 129 -8.44 -22.13 2.44
C TYR A 129 -7.31 -21.60 3.31
N ALA A 130 -7.64 -20.95 4.41
CA ALA A 130 -6.68 -20.35 5.32
C ALA A 130 -6.66 -21.13 6.64
N TYR A 131 -5.52 -21.75 6.94
CA TYR A 131 -5.29 -22.51 8.16
C TYR A 131 -4.81 -21.59 9.28
N THR A 132 -5.73 -20.84 9.87
CA THR A 132 -5.39 -19.87 10.92
C THR A 132 -6.51 -19.70 11.93
N ASP A 133 -6.12 -19.53 13.19
CA ASP A 133 -6.99 -19.11 14.30
C ASP A 133 -6.91 -17.60 14.55
N SER A 134 -5.98 -16.90 13.88
CA SER A 134 -5.74 -15.48 14.10
C SER A 134 -6.83 -14.62 13.45
N GLU A 135 -7.59 -13.90 14.26
CA GLU A 135 -8.65 -13.00 13.77
C GLU A 135 -8.11 -11.92 12.83
N LEU A 136 -6.88 -11.46 13.06
CA LEU A 136 -6.22 -10.50 12.19
C LEU A 136 -6.07 -11.06 10.77
N GLN A 137 -5.56 -12.29 10.64
CA GLN A 137 -5.33 -12.90 9.33
C GLN A 137 -6.65 -13.17 8.61
N VAL A 138 -7.70 -13.54 9.34
CA VAL A 138 -9.06 -13.70 8.80
C VAL A 138 -9.59 -12.37 8.28
N ALA A 139 -9.43 -11.29 9.05
CA ALA A 139 -9.86 -9.95 8.65
C ALA A 139 -9.10 -9.46 7.39
N LEU A 140 -7.79 -9.74 7.28
CA LEU A 140 -7.00 -9.39 6.09
C LEU A 140 -7.51 -10.10 4.83
N ILE A 141 -7.86 -11.40 4.94
CA ILE A 141 -8.43 -12.16 3.82
C ILE A 141 -9.81 -11.59 3.43
N ALA A 142 -10.61 -11.19 4.41
CA ALA A 142 -11.93 -10.59 4.18
C ALA A 142 -11.89 -9.24 3.45
N LEU A 143 -10.73 -8.56 3.39
CA LEU A 143 -10.59 -7.29 2.66
C LEU A 143 -10.77 -7.44 1.14
N PHE A 144 -10.42 -8.60 0.59
CA PHE A 144 -10.44 -8.86 -0.85
C PHE A 144 -11.20 -10.13 -1.25
N SER A 145 -11.82 -10.82 -0.28
CA SER A 145 -12.60 -12.05 -0.51
C SER A 145 -13.82 -12.11 0.39
N GLU A 146 -14.81 -12.91 -0.01
CA GLU A 146 -16.00 -13.20 0.78
C GLU A 146 -15.78 -14.43 1.66
N LEU A 147 -16.00 -14.30 2.97
CA LEU A 147 -15.90 -15.44 3.89
C LEU A 147 -17.14 -16.32 3.76
N LEU A 148 -16.94 -17.61 3.43
CA LEU A 148 -18.02 -18.58 3.31
C LEU A 148 -18.26 -19.33 4.62
N TYR A 149 -17.19 -19.90 5.18
CA TYR A 149 -17.25 -20.74 6.39
C TYR A 149 -16.06 -20.47 7.30
N ARG A 150 -16.32 -20.45 8.62
CA ARG A 150 -15.30 -20.36 9.66
C ARG A 150 -15.40 -21.59 10.56
N PHE A 151 -14.39 -22.44 10.49
CA PHE A 151 -14.18 -23.56 11.40
C PHE A 151 -13.07 -23.20 12.41
N PRO A 152 -12.93 -23.96 13.52
CA PRO A 152 -11.71 -23.89 14.33
C PRO A 152 -10.52 -24.24 13.42
N ASN A 153 -9.48 -23.41 13.39
CA ASN A 153 -8.25 -23.51 12.59
C ASN A 153 -8.36 -23.49 11.05
N LEU A 154 -9.56 -23.35 10.48
CA LEU A 154 -9.76 -23.30 9.03
C LEU A 154 -10.82 -22.28 8.65
N VAL A 155 -10.45 -21.36 7.77
CA VAL A 155 -11.37 -20.42 7.15
C VAL A 155 -11.44 -20.68 5.65
N VAL A 156 -12.66 -20.79 5.14
CA VAL A 156 -12.92 -20.91 3.70
C VAL A 156 -13.49 -19.58 3.22
N ALA A 157 -12.78 -18.98 2.28
CA ALA A 157 -13.19 -17.75 1.61
C ALA A 157 -13.24 -17.95 0.10
N GLN A 158 -13.93 -17.06 -0.61
CA GLN A 158 -14.04 -17.08 -2.06
C GLN A 158 -13.70 -15.71 -2.63
N VAL A 159 -12.84 -15.70 -3.63
CA VAL A 159 -12.52 -14.48 -4.38
C VAL A 159 -13.58 -14.30 -5.46
N THR A 160 -14.36 -13.23 -5.36
CA THR A 160 -15.39 -12.88 -6.35
C THR A 160 -14.97 -11.60 -7.09
N ARG A 161 -15.62 -11.35 -8.23
CA ARG A 161 -15.44 -10.09 -8.96
C ARG A 161 -15.78 -8.89 -8.08
N ASP A 162 -16.88 -8.97 -7.33
CA ASP A 162 -17.39 -7.88 -6.52
C ASP A 162 -16.48 -7.64 -5.29
N SER A 163 -15.94 -8.70 -4.67
CA SER A 163 -15.00 -8.57 -3.55
C SER A 163 -13.69 -7.90 -3.97
N VAL A 164 -13.15 -8.26 -5.14
CA VAL A 164 -11.92 -7.65 -5.67
C VAL A 164 -12.18 -6.20 -6.09
N GLN A 165 -13.30 -5.90 -6.74
CA GLN A 165 -13.66 -4.52 -7.09
C GLN A 165 -13.87 -3.64 -5.86
N ALA A 166 -14.45 -4.17 -4.78
CA ALA A 166 -14.56 -3.48 -3.50
C ALA A 166 -13.19 -3.21 -2.87
N ALA A 167 -12.26 -4.19 -2.90
CA ALA A 167 -10.89 -4.00 -2.42
C ALA A 167 -10.15 -2.89 -3.19
N ILE A 168 -10.30 -2.87 -4.52
CA ILE A 168 -9.69 -1.86 -5.38
C ILE A 168 -10.31 -0.48 -5.16
N ALA A 169 -11.61 -0.41 -4.84
CA ALA A 169 -12.24 0.85 -4.43
C ALA A 169 -11.63 1.42 -3.15
N ASN A 170 -11.15 0.56 -2.25
CA ASN A 170 -10.39 0.94 -1.05
C ASN A 170 -8.91 1.21 -1.33
N GLY A 171 -8.45 1.09 -2.58
CA GLY A 171 -7.08 1.40 -3.00
C GLY A 171 -6.08 0.25 -2.84
N ILE A 172 -6.57 -1.00 -2.73
CA ILE A 172 -5.75 -2.21 -2.79
C ILE A 172 -5.56 -2.62 -4.25
N THR A 173 -4.32 -2.79 -4.72
CA THR A 173 -4.05 -3.19 -6.11
C THR A 173 -4.09 -4.70 -6.30
N ALA A 174 -4.32 -5.17 -7.54
CA ALA A 174 -4.30 -6.60 -7.86
C ALA A 174 -2.96 -7.26 -7.48
N ASP A 175 -1.84 -6.59 -7.79
CA ASP A 175 -0.51 -7.12 -7.49
C ASP A 175 -0.25 -7.22 -5.98
N GLN A 176 -0.84 -6.36 -5.15
CA GLN A 176 -0.76 -6.47 -3.69
C GLN A 176 -1.51 -7.69 -3.17
N ILE A 177 -2.70 -7.97 -3.70
CA ILE A 177 -3.47 -9.18 -3.37
C ILE A 177 -2.67 -10.44 -3.76
N ILE A 178 -2.12 -10.45 -4.97
CA ILE A 178 -1.31 -11.56 -5.49
C ILE A 178 -0.04 -11.74 -4.64
N HIS A 179 0.63 -10.64 -4.27
CA HIS A 179 1.80 -10.66 -3.40
C HIS A 179 1.45 -11.25 -2.02
N PHE A 180 0.35 -10.81 -1.41
CA PHE A 180 -0.11 -11.34 -0.12
C PHE A 180 -0.36 -12.85 -0.17
N LEU A 181 -1.09 -13.33 -1.19
CA LEU A 181 -1.38 -14.75 -1.38
C LEU A 181 -0.11 -15.58 -1.63
N ARG A 182 0.87 -15.03 -2.36
CA ARG A 182 2.15 -15.70 -2.64
C ARG A 182 3.03 -15.79 -1.40
N THR A 183 3.16 -14.70 -0.63
CA THR A 183 4.02 -14.62 0.56
C THR A 183 3.48 -15.47 1.71
N ARG A 184 2.16 -15.63 1.82
CA ARG A 184 1.50 -16.45 2.85
C ARG A 184 1.07 -17.83 2.36
N ALA A 185 1.56 -18.28 1.20
CA ALA A 185 1.19 -19.57 0.62
C ALA A 185 1.67 -20.75 1.45
N HIS A 186 0.80 -21.74 1.64
CA HIS A 186 1.10 -22.95 2.40
C HIS A 186 2.29 -23.71 1.82
N PRO A 187 3.17 -24.36 2.61
CA PRO A 187 4.37 -25.04 2.12
C PRO A 187 4.12 -26.07 1.01
N VAL A 188 2.95 -26.70 0.99
CA VAL A 188 2.54 -27.62 -0.08
C VAL A 188 2.37 -26.89 -1.42
N MET A 189 1.76 -25.71 -1.36
CA MET A 189 1.52 -24.84 -2.51
C MET A 189 2.78 -24.10 -2.93
N ALA A 190 3.61 -23.66 -1.97
CA ALA A 190 4.89 -23.00 -2.22
C ALA A 190 5.91 -23.89 -2.95
N LYS A 191 5.76 -25.22 -2.89
CA LYS A 191 6.58 -26.18 -3.67
C LYS A 191 6.20 -26.23 -5.15
N GLN A 192 5.02 -25.74 -5.53
CA GLN A 192 4.54 -25.75 -6.91
C GLN A 192 5.12 -24.54 -7.66
N SER A 193 5.40 -24.73 -8.96
CA SER A 193 5.83 -23.67 -9.86
C SER A 193 4.85 -23.60 -11.03
N PRO A 194 4.05 -22.53 -11.16
CA PRO A 194 3.96 -21.35 -10.29
C PRO A 194 3.29 -21.63 -8.93
N VAL A 195 3.63 -20.85 -7.90
CA VAL A 195 3.05 -20.98 -6.53
C VAL A 195 1.55 -20.76 -6.54
N LEU A 196 1.08 -19.74 -7.27
CA LEU A 196 -0.34 -19.45 -7.46
C LEU A 196 -0.77 -19.94 -8.85
N PRO A 197 -1.96 -20.56 -8.98
CA PRO A 197 -2.49 -20.91 -10.29
C PRO A 197 -2.64 -19.66 -11.18
N PRO A 198 -2.16 -19.70 -12.44
CA PRO A 198 -2.16 -18.52 -13.31
C PRO A 198 -3.57 -18.01 -13.60
N THR A 199 -4.56 -18.91 -13.63
CA THR A 199 -5.97 -18.56 -13.83
C THR A 199 -6.46 -17.56 -12.79
N ILE A 200 -5.97 -17.62 -11.55
CA ILE A 200 -6.39 -16.73 -10.47
C ILE A 200 -5.66 -15.40 -10.58
N THR A 201 -4.34 -15.43 -10.80
CA THR A 201 -3.54 -14.21 -10.91
C THR A 201 -4.00 -13.35 -12.08
N ASP A 202 -4.31 -13.99 -13.21
CA ASP A 202 -4.76 -13.29 -14.41
C ASP A 202 -6.18 -12.76 -14.21
N GLN A 203 -7.07 -13.54 -13.58
CA GLN A 203 -8.44 -13.10 -13.33
C GLN A 203 -8.52 -11.89 -12.39
N ILE A 204 -7.71 -11.85 -11.32
CA ILE A 204 -7.67 -10.71 -10.39
C ILE A 204 -7.20 -9.45 -11.14
N ARG A 205 -6.19 -9.56 -12.01
CA ARG A 205 -5.72 -8.44 -12.84
C ARG A 205 -6.76 -7.98 -13.85
N LEU A 206 -7.49 -8.91 -14.48
CA LEU A 206 -8.57 -8.57 -15.40
C LEU A 206 -9.68 -7.79 -14.69
N TRP A 207 -10.06 -8.19 -13.47
CA TRP A 207 -11.07 -7.47 -12.68
C TRP A 207 -10.62 -6.06 -12.27
N GLU A 208 -9.32 -5.83 -12.10
CA GLU A 208 -8.77 -4.47 -11.90
C GLU A 208 -8.87 -3.63 -13.18
N LEU A 209 -8.47 -4.19 -14.33
CA LEU A 209 -8.56 -3.52 -15.63
C LEU A 209 -10.00 -3.16 -16.03
N GLU A 210 -11.00 -3.88 -15.54
CA GLU A 210 -12.41 -3.54 -15.75
C GLU A 210 -12.79 -2.16 -15.16
N ARG A 211 -12.15 -1.74 -14.07
CA ARG A 211 -12.36 -0.41 -13.47
C ARG A 211 -11.66 0.69 -14.29
N ASP A 212 -10.48 0.39 -14.81
CA ASP A 212 -9.64 1.33 -15.56
C ASP A 212 -10.05 1.53 -17.03
N ARG A 213 -11.23 1.03 -17.42
CA ARG A 213 -11.76 1.16 -18.79
C ARG A 213 -12.05 2.61 -19.20
N LEU A 214 -12.37 3.47 -18.23
CA LEU A 214 -12.72 4.87 -18.47
C LEU A 214 -11.68 5.77 -17.82
N ARG A 215 -11.02 6.60 -18.63
CA ARG A 215 -10.18 7.68 -18.15
C ARG A 215 -11.00 8.96 -18.10
N PHE A 216 -11.22 9.48 -16.90
CA PHE A 216 -11.89 10.76 -16.71
C PHE A 216 -10.88 11.88 -16.93
N THR A 217 -11.05 12.62 -18.02
CA THR A 217 -10.26 13.82 -18.31
C THR A 217 -11.20 15.01 -18.40
N GLU A 218 -11.03 15.97 -17.50
CA GLU A 218 -11.76 17.23 -17.58
C GLU A 218 -11.26 18.05 -18.76
N GLY A 219 -12.19 18.62 -19.53
CA GLY A 219 -11.86 19.36 -20.74
C GLY A 219 -12.93 20.38 -21.11
N VAL A 220 -12.49 21.45 -21.78
CA VAL A 220 -13.39 22.47 -22.35
C VAL A 220 -13.55 22.21 -23.83
N LEU A 221 -14.81 22.08 -24.28
CA LEU A 221 -15.16 21.86 -25.67
C LEU A 221 -15.32 23.19 -26.41
N TYR A 222 -14.58 23.36 -27.51
CA TYR A 222 -14.87 24.35 -28.53
C TYR A 222 -15.60 23.67 -29.70
N ASN A 223 -16.74 24.25 -30.06
CA ASN A 223 -17.57 23.84 -31.19
C ASN A 223 -18.01 25.08 -31.99
N GLN A 224 -18.75 24.88 -33.08
CA GLN A 224 -19.34 25.95 -33.91
C GLN A 224 -18.33 26.88 -34.60
N PHE A 225 -17.21 26.34 -35.11
CA PHE A 225 -16.33 27.10 -35.99
C PHE A 225 -17.02 27.41 -37.33
N LEU A 226 -17.07 28.69 -37.70
CA LEU A 226 -17.67 29.16 -38.95
C LEU A 226 -16.78 28.81 -40.15
N SER A 227 -15.47 29.08 -40.04
CA SER A 227 -14.48 28.81 -41.09
C SER A 227 -13.63 27.56 -40.76
N PRO A 228 -13.23 26.75 -41.76
CA PRO A 228 -12.25 25.68 -41.56
C PRO A 228 -10.85 26.21 -41.21
N GLY A 229 -10.50 27.42 -41.66
CA GLY A 229 -9.21 28.06 -41.34
C GLY A 229 -9.10 28.42 -39.86
N ASP A 230 -10.18 28.94 -39.28
CA ASP A 230 -10.29 29.28 -37.85
C ASP A 230 -10.06 28.07 -36.95
N PHE A 231 -10.63 26.93 -37.33
CA PHE A 231 -10.45 25.66 -36.63
C PHE A 231 -8.99 25.20 -36.69
N ALA A 232 -8.37 25.23 -37.88
CA ALA A 232 -6.98 24.82 -38.05
C ALA A 232 -6.03 25.70 -37.23
N LEU A 233 -6.24 27.02 -37.23
CA LEU A 233 -5.45 27.99 -36.49
C LEU A 233 -5.54 27.79 -34.98
N LEU A 234 -6.75 27.57 -34.43
CA LEU A 234 -6.91 27.31 -33.00
C LEU A 234 -6.36 25.94 -32.60
N ARG A 235 -6.50 24.93 -33.46
CA ARG A 235 -5.92 23.59 -33.26
C ARG A 235 -4.40 23.64 -33.21
N ASP A 236 -3.77 24.31 -34.17
CA ASP A 236 -2.31 24.37 -34.27
C ASP A 236 -1.72 25.16 -33.10
N GLN A 237 -2.40 26.22 -32.65
CA GLN A 237 -2.03 26.93 -31.43
C GLN A 237 -2.19 26.06 -30.17
N ALA A 238 -3.31 25.34 -30.03
CA ALA A 238 -3.55 24.44 -28.89
C ALA A 238 -2.54 23.28 -28.86
N ARG A 239 -2.12 22.80 -30.03
CA ARG A 239 -1.07 21.78 -30.19
C ARG A 239 0.31 22.34 -29.84
N ALA A 240 0.64 23.56 -30.27
CA ALA A 240 1.91 24.23 -29.95
C ALA A 240 2.05 24.51 -28.44
N LEU A 241 0.94 24.83 -27.76
CA LEU A 241 0.90 25.03 -26.32
C LEU A 241 0.82 23.74 -25.50
N GLY A 242 0.63 22.58 -26.15
CA GLY A 242 0.51 21.28 -25.46
C GLY A 242 -0.77 21.11 -24.63
N VAL A 243 -1.82 21.89 -24.91
CA VAL A 243 -3.09 21.91 -24.15
C VAL A 243 -4.23 21.15 -24.83
N LEU A 244 -3.97 20.57 -25.99
CA LEU A 244 -4.94 19.84 -26.80
C LEU A 244 -5.18 18.42 -26.25
N LEU A 245 -6.43 18.11 -25.89
CA LEU A 245 -6.83 16.78 -25.42
C LEU A 245 -7.44 15.90 -26.52
N PHE A 246 -8.29 16.48 -27.36
CA PHE A 246 -8.99 15.75 -28.41
C PHE A 246 -9.31 16.68 -29.59
N GLU A 247 -9.20 16.18 -30.81
CA GLU A 247 -9.59 16.87 -32.03
C GLU A 247 -10.46 15.99 -32.92
N HIS A 248 -11.47 16.58 -33.56
CA HIS A 248 -12.29 15.89 -34.55
C HIS A 248 -12.51 16.80 -35.78
N PRO A 249 -11.66 16.71 -36.82
CA PRO A 249 -11.70 17.61 -37.97
C PRO A 249 -13.04 17.63 -38.71
N ALA A 250 -13.67 16.48 -38.94
CA ALA A 250 -14.91 16.40 -39.71
C ALA A 250 -16.13 17.09 -39.05
N ARG A 251 -16.10 17.26 -37.72
CA ARG A 251 -17.15 17.96 -36.96
C ARG A 251 -16.66 19.32 -36.42
N ARG A 252 -15.39 19.66 -36.66
CA ARG A 252 -14.70 20.84 -36.10
C ARG A 252 -14.89 20.92 -34.58
N LEU A 253 -14.58 19.82 -33.89
CA LEU A 253 -14.60 19.78 -32.43
C LEU A 253 -13.16 19.81 -31.91
N LEU A 254 -12.94 20.61 -30.88
CA LEU A 254 -11.66 20.71 -30.20
C LEU A 254 -11.90 20.66 -28.70
N VAL A 255 -11.19 19.79 -27.98
CA VAL A 255 -11.21 19.74 -26.52
C VAL A 255 -9.84 20.14 -26.01
N VAL A 256 -9.80 21.14 -25.12
CA VAL A 256 -8.57 21.59 -24.47
C VAL A 256 -8.63 21.35 -22.98
N THR A 257 -7.47 21.34 -22.32
CA THR A 257 -7.39 21.31 -20.85
C THR A 257 -8.02 22.57 -20.24
N PRO A 258 -8.68 22.47 -19.07
CA PRO A 258 -9.24 23.62 -18.38
C PRO A 258 -8.17 24.65 -18.00
N GLY A 259 -6.95 24.21 -17.66
CA GLY A 259 -5.82 25.10 -17.39
C GLY A 259 -5.33 25.88 -18.61
N GLY A 260 -5.44 25.31 -19.82
CA GLY A 260 -5.05 25.95 -21.08
C GLY A 260 -6.14 26.80 -21.74
N HIS A 261 -7.40 26.68 -21.30
CA HIS A 261 -8.52 27.45 -21.79
C HIS A 261 -8.31 28.99 -21.83
N PRO A 262 -7.79 29.66 -20.78
CA PRO A 262 -7.64 31.11 -20.79
C PRO A 262 -6.68 31.60 -21.88
N ASP A 263 -5.61 30.86 -22.18
CA ASP A 263 -4.60 31.26 -23.15
C ASP A 263 -5.05 31.07 -24.59
N VAL A 264 -5.74 29.96 -24.86
CA VAL A 264 -6.40 29.72 -26.16
C VAL A 264 -7.48 30.78 -26.41
N ARG A 265 -8.26 31.14 -25.37
CA ARG A 265 -9.27 32.20 -25.47
C ARG A 265 -8.66 33.59 -25.70
N ARG A 266 -7.54 33.91 -25.04
CA ARG A 266 -6.80 35.17 -25.27
C ARG A 266 -6.24 35.26 -26.69
N PHE A 267 -5.70 34.16 -27.21
CA PHE A 267 -5.23 34.09 -28.60
C PHE A 267 -6.37 34.33 -29.60
N TRP A 268 -7.52 33.67 -29.39
CA TRP A 268 -8.70 33.85 -30.24
C TRP A 268 -9.25 35.28 -30.24
N LYS A 269 -9.28 35.93 -29.06
CA LYS A 269 -9.69 37.34 -28.95
C LYS A 269 -8.73 38.29 -29.69
N ARG A 270 -7.43 38.03 -29.66
CA ARG A 270 -6.42 38.82 -30.40
C ARG A 270 -6.62 38.69 -31.91
N GLN A 271 -6.90 37.47 -32.38
CA GLN A 271 -7.17 37.19 -33.80
C GLN A 271 -8.45 37.87 -34.33
N LYS A 272 -9.48 38.06 -33.50
CA LYS A 272 -10.72 38.77 -33.88
C LYS A 272 -10.61 40.31 -33.87
N HIS A 273 -9.57 40.86 -33.25
CA HIS A 273 -9.37 42.30 -33.14
C HIS A 273 -8.36 42.86 -34.17
N ASN A 274 -7.64 41.97 -34.84
CA ASN A 274 -6.94 42.25 -36.10
C ASN A 274 -7.86 41.90 -37.27
#